data_AF-A0A850BYQ4-F1
#
_entry.id   AF-A0A850BYQ4-F1
#
_cell.length_a   1.000
_cell.length_b   1.000
_cell.length_c   1.000
_cell.angle_alpha   90.00
_cell.angle_beta   90.00
_cell.angle_gamma   90.00
#
_symmetry.space_group_name_H-M   'P 1'
#
loop_
_entity.id
_entity.type
_entity.pdbx_description
1 polymer ?
#
loop_
_entity_poly.entity_id
_entity_poly.type
_entity_poly.pdbx_seq_one_letter_code
_entity_poly.pdbx_strand_id
1 'polypeptide(L)'
;PKPGWSNVNVVGMLRESFDVPIAFDTDVNGAALGEWTWGAAQELDTYIYLTIGTGIGGGAMVNGKLLHGLLHPEMGHITIPHDRERDPYEGWCPFHRGCFEGLASGPALEERWGQKAETLPADHPAWELEAHYIALALQSYITTLSPQRIILGGGVMGREFLFPMIRRNVQKLLNGYIQSPAITETIEEYIVPPALGSRAGMLGAVALAQTAHQGG
;
A
#
# COMPACT_ATOMS: atom_id res chain seq x y z
N PRO A 1 -10.13 -12.31 -8.85
CA PRO A 1 -9.72 -12.05 -10.25
C PRO A 1 -10.90 -11.83 -11.20
N LYS A 2 -10.74 -10.97 -12.22
CA LYS A 2 -11.77 -10.73 -13.25
C LYS A 2 -12.01 -12.02 -14.07
N PRO A 3 -13.26 -12.32 -14.47
CA PRO A 3 -13.56 -13.48 -15.31
C PRO A 3 -12.66 -13.53 -16.57
N GLY A 4 -12.09 -14.70 -16.86
CA GLY A 4 -11.25 -14.93 -18.04
C GLY A 4 -9.77 -14.56 -17.91
N TRP A 5 -9.32 -13.95 -16.81
CA TRP A 5 -7.90 -13.55 -16.63
C TRP A 5 -7.04 -14.55 -15.87
N SER A 6 -7.65 -15.51 -15.17
CA SER A 6 -6.90 -16.54 -14.44
C SER A 6 -6.11 -17.44 -15.42
N ASN A 7 -4.82 -17.66 -15.11
CA ASN A 7 -3.88 -18.48 -15.89
C ASN A 7 -3.62 -18.01 -17.33
N VAL A 8 -3.95 -16.77 -17.68
CA VAL A 8 -3.60 -16.20 -18.98
C VAL A 8 -2.09 -15.95 -19.04
N ASN A 9 -1.44 -16.45 -20.09
CA ASN A 9 -0.02 -16.24 -20.34
C ASN A 9 0.23 -14.86 -20.97
N VAL A 10 0.05 -13.79 -20.19
CA VAL A 10 0.18 -12.40 -20.65
C VAL A 10 1.57 -12.15 -21.26
N VAL A 11 2.64 -12.60 -20.59
CA VAL A 11 4.02 -12.42 -21.07
C VAL A 11 4.25 -13.15 -22.40
N GLY A 12 3.70 -14.36 -22.56
CA GLY A 12 3.77 -15.12 -23.81
C GLY A 12 3.13 -14.36 -24.98
N MET A 13 1.92 -13.84 -24.78
CA MET A 13 1.22 -13.07 -25.82
C MET A 13 2.00 -11.81 -26.23
N LEU A 14 2.66 -11.15 -25.27
CA LEU A 14 3.52 -9.99 -25.57
C LEU A 14 4.78 -10.41 -26.35
N ARG A 15 5.41 -11.53 -25.99
CA ARG A 15 6.60 -12.06 -26.70
C ARG A 15 6.30 -12.48 -28.14
N GLU A 16 5.09 -12.96 -28.42
CA GLU A 16 4.69 -13.30 -29.80
C GLU A 16 4.57 -12.06 -30.69
N SER A 17 4.33 -10.89 -30.10
CA SER A 17 4.08 -9.63 -30.82
C SER A 17 5.29 -8.69 -30.86
N PHE A 18 6.21 -8.80 -29.90
CA PHE A 18 7.32 -7.86 -29.71
C PHE A 18 8.65 -8.59 -29.50
N ASP A 19 9.66 -8.23 -30.30
CA ASP A 19 11.03 -8.72 -30.18
C ASP A 19 11.91 -7.76 -29.35
N VAL A 20 11.50 -7.54 -28.10
CA VAL A 20 12.23 -6.71 -27.12
C VAL A 20 12.18 -7.36 -25.73
N PRO A 21 13.09 -7.01 -24.81
CA PRO A 21 13.01 -7.47 -23.43
C PRO A 21 11.68 -7.09 -22.77
N ILE A 22 11.06 -8.03 -22.05
CA ILE A 22 9.78 -7.84 -21.34
C ILE A 22 9.98 -8.16 -19.86
N ALA A 23 9.65 -7.20 -19.00
CA ALA A 23 9.47 -7.40 -17.56
C ALA A 23 7.98 -7.45 -17.21
N PHE A 24 7.67 -8.16 -16.12
CA PHE A 24 6.31 -8.31 -15.62
C PHE A 24 6.34 -8.42 -14.10
N ASP A 25 5.51 -7.63 -13.43
CA ASP A 25 5.35 -7.62 -11.97
C ASP A 25 3.95 -7.09 -11.62
N THR A 26 3.62 -7.04 -10.32
CA THR A 26 2.38 -6.44 -9.82
C THR A 26 2.38 -4.93 -10.01
N ASP A 27 1.19 -4.34 -10.04
CA ASP A 27 1.01 -2.89 -10.11
C ASP A 27 1.64 -2.15 -8.91
N VAL A 28 1.53 -2.72 -7.71
CA VAL A 28 2.12 -2.17 -6.48
C VAL A 28 3.64 -2.31 -6.42
N ASN A 29 4.21 -3.38 -6.96
CA ASN A 29 5.67 -3.49 -7.12
C ASN A 29 6.19 -2.50 -8.17
N GLY A 30 5.44 -2.31 -9.27
CA GLY A 30 5.70 -1.24 -10.22
C GLY A 30 5.70 0.12 -9.54
N ALA A 31 4.66 0.45 -8.78
CA ALA A 31 4.58 1.72 -8.05
C ALA A 31 5.72 1.90 -7.05
N ALA A 32 6.07 0.85 -6.31
CA ALA A 32 7.25 0.86 -5.44
C ALA A 32 8.51 1.19 -6.24
N LEU A 33 8.76 0.49 -7.36
CA LEU A 33 9.94 0.73 -8.18
C LEU A 33 9.98 2.15 -8.74
N GLY A 34 8.85 2.68 -9.19
CA GLY A 34 8.75 4.07 -9.66
C GLY A 34 9.18 5.07 -8.58
N GLU A 35 8.67 4.90 -7.35
CA GLU A 35 9.05 5.76 -6.23
C GLU A 35 10.54 5.61 -5.84
N TRP A 36 11.15 4.46 -6.08
CA TRP A 36 12.59 4.28 -5.89
C TRP A 36 13.42 4.94 -6.98
N THR A 37 12.97 4.88 -8.23
CA THR A 37 13.69 5.47 -9.35
C THR A 37 13.61 7.01 -9.35
N TRP A 38 12.42 7.58 -9.07
CA TRP A 38 12.18 9.02 -9.25
C TRP A 38 11.37 9.69 -8.13
N GLY A 39 11.03 8.98 -7.06
CA GLY A 39 10.08 9.47 -6.07
C GLY A 39 10.59 9.42 -4.63
N ALA A 40 9.65 9.17 -3.72
CA ALA A 40 9.85 9.26 -2.29
C ALA A 40 10.72 8.15 -1.71
N ALA A 41 11.18 7.17 -2.49
CA ALA A 41 12.08 6.11 -2.03
C ALA A 41 13.49 6.20 -2.62
N GLN A 42 13.85 7.31 -3.26
CA GLN A 42 15.23 7.53 -3.71
C GLN A 42 16.20 7.40 -2.53
N GLU A 43 17.36 6.78 -2.81
CA GLU A 43 18.43 6.51 -1.84
C GLU A 43 18.09 5.50 -0.73
N LEU A 44 16.89 4.91 -0.75
CA LEU A 44 16.49 3.86 0.17
C LEU A 44 16.64 2.48 -0.49
N ASP A 45 16.96 1.47 0.31
CA ASP A 45 17.05 0.08 -0.15
C ASP A 45 15.95 -0.81 0.45
N THR A 46 15.31 -0.36 1.52
CA THR A 46 14.30 -1.14 2.25
C THR A 46 13.12 -0.24 2.60
N TYR A 47 11.99 -0.36 1.88
CA TYR A 47 10.80 0.47 2.10
C TYR A 47 9.54 -0.25 1.60
N ILE A 48 8.37 0.30 1.94
CA ILE A 48 7.07 -0.24 1.51
C ILE A 48 6.30 0.82 0.74
N TYR A 49 5.65 0.42 -0.35
CA TYR A 49 4.58 1.16 -1.00
C TYR A 49 3.26 0.44 -0.75
N LEU A 50 2.25 1.14 -0.25
CA LEU A 50 0.88 0.65 -0.13
C LEU A 50 -0.06 1.53 -0.98
N THR A 51 -1.03 0.90 -1.64
CA THR A 51 -2.17 1.62 -2.25
C THR A 51 -3.43 1.30 -1.47
N ILE A 52 -4.21 2.33 -1.11
CA ILE A 52 -5.50 2.20 -0.43
C ILE A 52 -6.57 2.88 -1.29
N GLY A 53 -7.40 2.06 -1.94
CA GLY A 53 -8.41 2.48 -2.90
C GLY A 53 -9.51 1.44 -3.01
N THR A 54 -9.83 0.98 -4.22
CA THR A 54 -10.83 -0.09 -4.43
C THR A 54 -10.48 -1.38 -3.67
N GLY A 55 -9.20 -1.65 -3.51
CA GLY A 55 -8.65 -2.66 -2.61
C GLY A 55 -7.42 -2.09 -1.90
N ILE A 56 -6.70 -2.95 -1.18
CA ILE A 56 -5.43 -2.62 -0.55
C ILE A 56 -4.37 -3.58 -1.04
N GLY A 57 -3.32 -3.04 -1.65
CA GLY A 57 -2.17 -3.80 -2.13
C GLY A 57 -0.87 -3.19 -1.62
N GLY A 58 0.18 -4.00 -1.56
CA GLY A 58 1.48 -3.54 -1.10
C GLY A 58 2.65 -4.19 -1.82
N GLY A 59 3.64 -3.38 -2.19
CA GLY A 59 4.94 -3.81 -2.67
C GLY A 59 6.02 -3.41 -1.66
N ALA A 60 7.00 -4.29 -1.45
CA ALA A 60 8.16 -4.00 -0.60
C ALA A 60 9.44 -4.09 -1.41
N MET A 61 10.36 -3.17 -1.14
CA MET A 61 11.76 -3.29 -1.49
C MET A 61 12.52 -3.73 -0.24
N VAL A 62 13.43 -4.70 -0.36
CA VAL A 62 14.30 -5.16 0.72
C VAL A 62 15.70 -5.33 0.17
N ASN A 63 16.68 -4.62 0.73
CA ASN A 63 18.07 -4.60 0.26
C ASN A 63 18.18 -4.33 -1.26
N GLY A 64 17.41 -3.37 -1.76
CA GLY A 64 17.42 -2.93 -3.15
C GLY A 64 16.75 -3.89 -4.14
N LYS A 65 16.00 -4.89 -3.65
CA LYS A 65 15.25 -5.83 -4.49
C LYS A 65 13.78 -5.87 -4.10
N LEU A 66 12.91 -5.93 -5.11
CA LEU A 66 11.48 -6.16 -4.88
C LEU A 66 11.30 -7.51 -4.18
N LEU A 67 10.52 -7.51 -3.10
CA LEU A 67 10.29 -8.68 -2.28
C LEU A 67 9.43 -9.68 -3.05
N HIS A 68 10.06 -10.76 -3.49
CA HIS A 68 9.42 -11.92 -4.08
C HIS A 68 9.86 -13.16 -3.30
N GLY A 69 8.89 -13.90 -2.76
CA GLY A 69 9.12 -15.13 -2.00
C GLY A 69 8.49 -16.33 -2.69
N LEU A 70 7.62 -17.04 -1.98
CA LEU A 70 6.73 -18.02 -2.61
C LEU A 70 5.82 -17.36 -3.66
N LEU A 71 5.36 -16.14 -3.36
CA LEU A 71 4.54 -15.26 -4.20
C LEU A 71 5.01 -13.81 -3.97
N HIS A 72 4.42 -12.86 -4.71
CA HIS A 72 4.45 -11.46 -4.32
C HIS A 72 3.63 -11.25 -3.01
N PRO A 73 3.92 -10.21 -2.21
CA PRO A 73 3.15 -9.92 -1.00
C PRO A 73 1.69 -9.60 -1.29
N GLU A 74 0.80 -10.05 -0.40
CA GLU A 74 -0.63 -9.71 -0.37
C GLU A 74 -0.93 -8.93 0.92
N MET A 75 -0.24 -7.79 1.07
CA MET A 75 -0.20 -7.03 2.33
C MET A 75 -1.60 -6.57 2.78
N GLY A 76 -2.50 -6.20 1.86
CA GLY A 76 -3.86 -5.80 2.22
C GLY A 76 -4.71 -6.89 2.88
N HIS A 77 -4.31 -8.16 2.82
CA HIS A 77 -5.08 -9.26 3.38
C HIS A 77 -4.61 -9.72 4.76
N ILE A 78 -3.67 -9.02 5.41
CA ILE A 78 -3.33 -9.31 6.81
C ILE A 78 -4.57 -9.14 7.71
N THR A 79 -4.66 -9.98 8.73
CA THR A 79 -5.66 -9.78 9.79
C THR A 79 -5.16 -8.70 10.73
N ILE A 80 -6.02 -7.73 11.06
CA ILE A 80 -5.75 -6.70 12.06
C ILE A 80 -6.74 -6.85 13.22
N PRO A 81 -6.38 -6.39 14.43
CA PRO A 81 -7.33 -6.35 15.54
C PRO A 81 -8.62 -5.61 15.15
N HIS A 82 -9.76 -6.26 15.37
CA HIS A 82 -11.07 -5.74 15.00
C HIS A 82 -12.00 -5.75 16.22
N ASP A 83 -12.17 -4.57 16.81
CA ASP A 83 -13.10 -4.34 17.90
C ASP A 83 -14.52 -4.20 17.36
N ARG A 84 -15.28 -5.30 17.44
CA ARG A 84 -16.65 -5.39 16.92
C ARG A 84 -17.68 -4.65 17.77
N GLU A 85 -17.34 -4.28 19.00
CA GLU A 85 -18.21 -3.43 19.81
C GLU A 85 -18.13 -1.98 19.33
N ARG A 86 -16.94 -1.54 18.92
CA ARG A 86 -16.69 -0.20 18.35
C ARG A 86 -17.09 -0.10 16.87
N ASP A 87 -16.79 -1.11 16.07
CA ASP A 87 -17.15 -1.18 14.65
C ASP A 87 -17.79 -2.55 14.36
N PRO A 88 -19.14 -2.66 14.32
CA PRO A 88 -19.80 -3.93 14.05
C PRO A 88 -19.74 -4.35 12.57
N TYR A 89 -19.13 -3.56 11.68
CA TYR A 89 -19.05 -3.84 10.26
C TYR A 89 -18.26 -5.13 9.97
N GLU A 90 -18.87 -6.08 9.26
CA GLU A 90 -18.26 -7.40 9.02
C GLU A 90 -16.98 -7.34 8.17
N GLY A 91 -16.94 -6.44 7.19
CA GLY A 91 -15.83 -6.28 6.26
C GLY A 91 -16.16 -6.62 4.81
N TRP A 92 -15.70 -5.76 3.90
CA TRP A 92 -15.95 -5.82 2.46
C TRP A 92 -15.34 -7.07 1.79
N CYS A 93 -14.16 -7.49 2.24
CA CYS A 93 -13.38 -8.53 1.58
C CYS A 93 -14.14 -9.86 1.55
N PRO A 94 -14.37 -10.46 0.37
CA PRO A 94 -15.17 -11.69 0.27
C PRO A 94 -14.48 -12.92 0.85
N PHE A 95 -13.16 -12.88 1.04
CA PHE A 95 -12.36 -14.00 1.53
C PHE A 95 -12.22 -13.99 3.05
N HIS A 96 -11.88 -12.84 3.63
CA HIS A 96 -11.45 -12.76 5.02
C HIS A 96 -12.36 -11.90 5.89
N ARG A 97 -13.24 -11.10 5.29
CA ARG A 97 -14.10 -10.11 5.97
C ARG A 97 -13.26 -9.11 6.78
N GLY A 98 -12.84 -9.44 8.00
CA GLY A 98 -12.04 -8.58 8.90
C GLY A 98 -10.53 -8.49 8.60
N CYS A 99 -10.10 -8.63 7.34
CA CYS A 99 -8.71 -8.28 6.97
C CYS A 99 -8.57 -6.77 6.76
N PHE A 100 -7.33 -6.29 6.67
CA PHE A 100 -7.05 -4.86 6.47
C PHE A 100 -7.83 -4.25 5.29
N GLU A 101 -7.80 -4.87 4.11
CA GLU A 101 -8.60 -4.44 2.95
C GLU A 101 -10.11 -4.44 3.24
N GLY A 102 -10.59 -5.46 3.93
CA GLY A 102 -12.01 -5.58 4.22
C GLY A 102 -12.51 -4.50 5.18
N LEU A 103 -11.64 -3.92 5.99
CA LEU A 103 -12.00 -2.88 6.95
C LEU A 103 -11.66 -1.46 6.48
N ALA A 104 -10.67 -1.27 5.61
CA ALA A 104 -10.09 0.03 5.28
C ALA A 104 -10.02 0.34 3.77
N SER A 105 -10.61 -0.49 2.90
CA SER A 105 -10.73 -0.13 1.48
C SER A 105 -11.80 0.95 1.25
N GLY A 106 -11.72 1.64 0.13
CA GLY A 106 -12.75 2.60 -0.30
C GLY A 106 -14.17 1.99 -0.31
N PRO A 107 -14.39 0.79 -0.87
CA PRO A 107 -15.69 0.11 -0.77
C PRO A 107 -16.10 -0.24 0.67
N ALA A 108 -15.15 -0.60 1.55
CA ALA A 108 -15.45 -0.82 2.96
C ALA A 108 -15.92 0.47 3.65
N LEU A 109 -15.29 1.62 3.35
CA LEU A 109 -15.75 2.93 3.81
C LEU A 109 -17.14 3.26 3.25
N GLU A 110 -17.35 3.04 1.96
CA GLU A 110 -18.62 3.33 1.29
C GLU A 110 -19.78 2.50 1.85
N GLU A 111 -19.59 1.19 2.03
CA GLU A 111 -20.62 0.32 2.59
C GLU A 111 -20.87 0.63 4.07
N ARG A 112 -19.82 0.85 4.86
CA ARG A 112 -19.93 1.13 6.30
C ARG A 112 -20.67 2.45 6.58
N TRP A 113 -20.40 3.49 5.80
CA TRP A 113 -20.88 4.85 6.06
C TRP A 113 -21.95 5.34 5.08
N GLY A 114 -22.29 4.54 4.07
CA GLY A 114 -23.26 4.87 3.02
C GLY A 114 -22.82 6.01 2.09
N GLN A 115 -21.53 6.37 2.11
CA GLN A 115 -20.97 7.49 1.35
C GLN A 115 -19.55 7.18 0.90
N LYS A 116 -19.21 7.61 -0.32
CA LYS A 116 -17.87 7.46 -0.87
C LYS A 116 -16.84 8.30 -0.11
N ALA A 117 -15.61 7.79 -0.03
CA ALA A 117 -14.48 8.48 0.58
C ALA A 117 -14.24 9.88 0.00
N GLU A 118 -14.53 10.10 -1.29
CA GLU A 118 -14.41 11.39 -1.97
C GLU A 118 -15.40 12.45 -1.45
N THR A 119 -16.56 12.02 -0.97
CA THR A 119 -17.68 12.89 -0.58
C THR A 119 -17.86 12.99 0.93
N LEU A 120 -17.19 12.13 1.70
CA LEU A 120 -17.23 12.17 3.15
C LEU A 120 -16.58 13.48 3.69
N PRO A 121 -17.26 14.22 4.58
CA PRO A 121 -16.70 15.42 5.20
C PRO A 121 -15.40 15.13 5.96
N ALA A 122 -14.46 16.07 5.99
CA ALA A 122 -13.15 15.88 6.63
C ALA A 122 -13.23 15.70 8.16
N ASP A 123 -14.29 16.19 8.80
CA ASP A 123 -14.59 16.08 10.23
C ASP A 123 -15.42 14.83 10.57
N HIS A 124 -15.75 14.00 9.59
CA HIS A 124 -16.54 12.80 9.80
C HIS A 124 -15.78 11.74 10.64
N PRO A 125 -16.42 11.07 11.62
CA PRO A 125 -15.76 10.10 12.50
C PRO A 125 -15.15 8.88 11.80
N ALA A 126 -15.55 8.62 10.54
CA ALA A 126 -14.97 7.59 9.69
C ALA A 126 -13.44 7.68 9.60
N TRP A 127 -12.89 8.90 9.55
CA TRP A 127 -11.46 9.08 9.32
C TRP A 127 -10.59 8.69 10.51
N GLU A 128 -11.10 8.82 11.75
CA GLU A 128 -10.37 8.34 12.93
C GLU A 128 -10.34 6.80 12.97
N LEU A 129 -11.44 6.16 12.54
CA LEU A 129 -11.51 4.71 12.44
C LEU A 129 -10.59 4.19 11.31
N GLU A 130 -10.63 4.84 10.15
CA GLU A 130 -9.78 4.56 8.99
C GLU A 130 -8.30 4.68 9.34
N ALA A 131 -7.91 5.81 9.94
CA ALA A 131 -6.55 6.05 10.39
C ALA A 131 -6.08 5.00 11.42
N HIS A 132 -6.98 4.54 12.29
CA HIS A 132 -6.68 3.50 13.26
C HIS A 132 -6.40 2.15 12.58
N TYR A 133 -7.22 1.73 11.62
CA TYR A 133 -6.99 0.48 10.89
C TYR A 133 -5.71 0.50 10.06
N ILE A 134 -5.45 1.60 9.36
CA ILE A 134 -4.19 1.79 8.63
C ILE A 134 -3.01 1.69 9.62
N ALA A 135 -3.09 2.37 10.76
CA ALA A 135 -2.02 2.34 11.75
C ALA A 135 -1.76 0.95 12.35
N LEU A 136 -2.78 0.11 12.55
CA LEU A 136 -2.61 -1.29 12.97
C LEU A 136 -1.85 -2.12 11.93
N ALA A 137 -2.15 -1.92 10.65
CA ALA A 137 -1.41 -2.56 9.57
C ALA A 137 0.04 -2.06 9.53
N LEU A 138 0.25 -0.74 9.61
CA LEU A 138 1.60 -0.16 9.61
C LEU A 138 2.43 -0.61 10.80
N GLN A 139 1.85 -0.69 12.01
CA GLN A 139 2.53 -1.23 13.19
C GLN A 139 3.04 -2.66 12.91
N SER A 140 2.22 -3.50 12.28
CA SER A 140 2.61 -4.85 11.88
C SER A 140 3.79 -4.82 10.91
N TYR A 141 3.70 -4.03 9.83
CA TYR A 141 4.80 -3.94 8.86
C TYR A 141 6.09 -3.35 9.44
N ILE A 142 5.99 -2.35 10.31
CA ILE A 142 7.13 -1.76 11.00
C ILE A 142 7.83 -2.84 11.85
N THR A 143 7.06 -3.63 12.59
CA THR A 143 7.61 -4.65 13.50
C THR A 143 8.07 -5.93 12.80
N THR A 144 7.60 -6.21 11.57
CA THR A 144 8.00 -7.41 10.82
C THR A 144 9.03 -7.15 9.73
N LEU A 145 8.97 -6.00 9.06
CA LEU A 145 9.81 -5.66 7.91
C LEU A 145 10.80 -4.53 8.20
N SER A 146 10.59 -3.74 9.25
CA SER A 146 11.46 -2.62 9.63
C SER A 146 11.85 -1.71 8.44
N PRO A 147 10.88 -1.22 7.64
CA PRO A 147 11.19 -0.39 6.47
C PRO A 147 11.79 0.95 6.89
N GLN A 148 12.64 1.53 6.04
CA GLN A 148 13.18 2.88 6.18
C GLN A 148 12.14 3.97 5.84
N ARG A 149 11.09 3.62 5.08
CA ARG A 149 9.98 4.50 4.73
C ARG A 149 8.73 3.70 4.35
N ILE A 150 7.56 4.28 4.58
CA ILE A 150 6.27 3.76 4.15
C ILE A 150 5.59 4.83 3.29
N ILE A 151 5.29 4.48 2.05
CA ILE A 151 4.63 5.35 1.08
C ILE A 151 3.17 4.90 0.94
N LEU A 152 2.24 5.82 1.17
CA LEU A 152 0.80 5.55 1.14
C LEU A 152 0.13 6.28 -0.03
N GLY A 153 -0.24 5.53 -1.08
CA GLY A 153 -0.97 6.01 -2.23
C GLY A 153 -2.42 5.50 -2.29
N GLY A 154 -3.09 5.77 -3.42
CA GLY A 154 -4.47 5.34 -3.66
C GLY A 154 -5.52 6.42 -3.37
N GLY A 155 -6.77 6.17 -3.80
CA GLY A 155 -7.85 7.15 -3.76
C GLY A 155 -8.25 7.60 -2.35
N VAL A 156 -8.20 6.69 -1.37
CA VAL A 156 -8.48 6.99 0.05
C VAL A 156 -7.38 7.89 0.60
N MET A 157 -6.12 7.62 0.26
CA MET A 157 -4.97 8.43 0.69
C MET A 157 -4.84 9.78 -0.02
N GLY A 158 -5.71 10.08 -0.99
CA GLY A 158 -5.86 11.43 -1.54
C GLY A 158 -6.38 12.45 -0.53
N ARG A 159 -6.79 12.02 0.68
CA ARG A 159 -7.20 12.87 1.80
C ARG A 159 -5.99 13.18 2.69
N GLU A 160 -5.28 14.25 2.37
CA GLU A 160 -4.03 14.62 3.06
C GLU A 160 -4.19 14.78 4.59
N PHE A 161 -5.37 15.19 5.06
CA PHE A 161 -5.67 15.32 6.49
C PHE A 161 -5.61 13.99 7.26
N LEU A 162 -5.62 12.84 6.57
CA LEU A 162 -5.55 11.51 7.17
C LEU A 162 -4.14 11.17 7.67
N PHE A 163 -3.09 11.71 7.04
CA PHE A 163 -1.70 11.40 7.38
C PHE A 163 -1.34 11.74 8.84
N PRO A 164 -1.66 12.94 9.38
CA PRO A 164 -1.45 13.24 10.79
C PRO A 164 -2.15 12.25 11.73
N MET A 165 -3.38 11.81 11.41
CA MET A 165 -4.13 10.86 12.23
C MET A 165 -3.47 9.48 12.24
N ILE A 166 -3.03 9.00 11.07
CA ILE A 166 -2.33 7.72 10.92
C ILE A 166 -1.03 7.75 11.74
N ARG A 167 -0.20 8.78 11.55
CA ARG A 167 1.09 8.94 12.23
C ARG A 167 0.92 8.92 13.76
N ARG A 168 -0.05 9.68 14.28
CA ARG A 168 -0.40 9.69 15.71
C ARG A 168 -0.82 8.31 16.21
N ASN A 169 -1.67 7.60 15.46
CA ASN A 169 -2.12 6.26 15.83
C ASN A 169 -0.96 5.25 15.79
N VAL A 170 -0.06 5.33 14.81
CA VAL A 170 1.14 4.47 14.72
C VAL A 170 2.02 4.66 15.95
N GLN A 171 2.36 5.90 16.31
CA GLN A 171 3.18 6.17 17.51
C GLN A 171 2.50 5.65 18.78
N LYS A 172 1.18 5.86 18.92
CA LYS A 172 0.39 5.34 20.04
C LYS A 172 0.44 3.82 20.12
N LEU A 173 0.26 3.13 19.00
CA LEU A 173 0.23 1.66 18.92
C LEU A 173 1.62 1.04 19.15
N LEU A 174 2.69 1.71 18.69
CA LEU A 174 4.05 1.30 19.00
C LEU A 174 4.40 1.51 20.47
N ASN A 175 3.68 2.38 21.19
CA ASN A 175 3.74 2.56 22.64
C ASN A 175 5.18 2.69 23.19
N GLY A 176 6.03 3.41 22.46
CA GLY A 176 7.43 3.61 22.84
C GLY A 176 8.31 2.36 22.74
N TYR A 177 7.87 1.28 22.11
CA TYR A 177 8.71 0.09 21.91
C TYR A 177 9.84 0.34 20.89
N ILE A 178 9.53 1.00 19.77
CA ILE A 178 10.50 1.40 18.75
C ILE A 178 10.84 2.88 18.95
N GLN A 179 12.12 3.16 19.21
CA GLN A 179 12.65 4.49 19.58
C GLN A 179 13.49 5.13 18.45
N SER A 180 13.27 4.74 17.21
CA SER A 180 13.97 5.36 16.07
C SER A 180 13.51 6.83 15.91
N PRO A 181 14.42 7.80 15.75
CA PRO A 181 14.06 9.20 15.50
C PRO A 181 13.13 9.40 14.31
N ALA A 182 13.25 8.56 13.28
CA ALA A 182 12.33 8.57 12.12
C ALA A 182 10.87 8.33 12.52
N ILE A 183 10.61 7.65 13.63
CA ILE A 183 9.27 7.36 14.15
C ILE A 183 8.89 8.31 15.28
N THR A 184 9.83 8.67 16.17
CA THR A 184 9.53 9.49 17.36
C THR A 184 9.55 10.99 17.09
N GLU A 185 10.37 11.45 16.14
CA GLU A 185 10.65 12.87 15.90
C GLU A 185 10.22 13.32 14.50
N THR A 186 10.54 12.53 13.46
CA THR A 186 10.32 12.91 12.05
C THR A 186 9.39 11.95 11.30
N ILE A 187 8.31 11.51 11.95
CA ILE A 187 7.37 10.53 11.38
C ILE A 187 6.68 10.99 10.10
N GLU A 188 6.63 12.30 9.88
CA GLU A 188 6.16 12.93 8.65
C GLU A 188 7.05 12.68 7.43
N GLU A 189 8.33 12.38 7.64
CA GLU A 189 9.29 11.97 6.62
C GLU A 189 9.35 10.45 6.45
N TYR A 190 8.83 9.72 7.45
CA TYR A 190 8.80 8.25 7.48
C TYR A 190 7.54 7.67 6.84
N ILE A 191 6.36 8.24 7.11
CA ILE A 191 5.09 7.85 6.50
C ILE A 191 4.63 8.98 5.59
N VAL A 192 4.78 8.81 4.28
CA VAL A 192 4.67 9.88 3.28
C VAL A 192 3.67 9.54 2.16
N PRO A 193 3.10 10.55 1.47
CA PRO A 193 2.42 10.31 0.21
C PRO A 193 3.43 9.97 -0.91
N PRO A 194 2.99 9.34 -2.02
CA PRO A 194 3.85 9.11 -3.18
C PRO A 194 4.28 10.44 -3.82
N ALA A 195 5.57 10.62 -4.07
CA ALA A 195 6.08 11.82 -4.72
C ALA A 195 5.67 11.89 -6.20
N LEU A 196 5.43 10.74 -6.83
CA LEU A 196 4.94 10.66 -8.20
C LEU A 196 3.42 10.79 -8.31
N GLY A 197 2.72 10.88 -7.17
CA GLY A 197 1.27 10.94 -7.09
C GLY A 197 0.61 9.73 -7.75
N SER A 198 -0.44 9.96 -8.53
CA SER A 198 -1.15 8.90 -9.27
C SER A 198 -0.34 8.27 -10.41
N ARG A 199 0.84 8.81 -10.73
CA ARG A 199 1.71 8.31 -11.81
C ARG A 199 2.67 7.21 -11.35
N ALA A 200 2.75 6.92 -10.05
CA ALA A 200 3.71 5.95 -9.50
C ALA A 200 3.67 4.60 -10.23
N GLY A 201 2.48 4.02 -10.45
CA GLY A 201 2.34 2.74 -11.16
C GLY A 201 2.74 2.81 -12.65
N MET A 202 2.34 3.88 -13.36
CA MET A 202 2.70 4.06 -14.76
C MET A 202 4.21 4.24 -14.95
N LEU A 203 4.83 5.10 -14.14
CA LEU A 203 6.28 5.30 -14.16
C LEU A 203 7.01 4.04 -13.69
N GLY A 204 6.42 3.30 -12.76
CA GLY A 204 6.85 1.96 -12.37
C GLY A 204 7.01 0.99 -13.53
N ALA A 205 6.03 0.94 -14.44
CA ALA A 205 6.12 0.12 -15.64
C ALA A 205 7.29 0.54 -16.56
N VAL A 206 7.59 1.85 -16.64
CA VAL A 206 8.75 2.36 -17.37
C VAL A 206 10.05 1.94 -16.67
N ALA A 207 10.12 2.03 -15.34
CA ALA A 207 11.29 1.57 -14.58
C ALA A 207 11.53 0.06 -14.76
N LEU A 208 10.47 -0.76 -14.73
CA LEU A 208 10.56 -2.21 -15.00
C LEU A 208 11.14 -2.49 -16.40
N ALA A 209 10.67 -1.75 -17.41
CA ALA A 209 11.19 -1.88 -18.78
C ALA A 209 12.67 -1.49 -18.87
N GLN A 210 13.11 -0.45 -18.15
CA GLN A 210 14.52 -0.07 -18.08
C GLN A 210 15.38 -1.15 -17.43
N THR A 211 14.91 -1.77 -16.34
CA THR A 211 15.61 -2.89 -15.69
C THR A 211 15.71 -4.10 -16.63
N ALA A 212 14.65 -4.43 -17.37
CA ALA A 212 14.68 -5.52 -18.36
C ALA A 212 15.69 -5.27 -19.48
N HIS A 213 15.85 -4.02 -19.91
CA HIS A 213 16.80 -3.64 -20.95
C HIS A 213 18.25 -3.69 -20.46
N GLN A 214 18.51 -3.31 -19.21
CA GLN A 214 19.86 -3.32 -18.62
C GLN A 214 20.32 -4.72 -18.18
N GLY A 215 19.39 -5.64 -17.95
CA GLY A 215 19.66 -7.01 -17.50
C GLY A 215 19.79 -8.04 -18.63
N GLY A 216 19.67 -7.64 -19.90
CA GLY A 216 19.95 -8.47 -21.08
C GLY A 216 21.31 -8.13 -21.69
#